data_AF-A0A1J4ZP89-F1
#
_entry.id   AF-A0A1J4ZP89-F1
#
_cell.length_a   1.000
_cell.length_b   1.000
_cell.length_c   1.000
_cell.angle_alpha   90.00
_cell.angle_beta   90.00
_cell.angle_gamma   90.00
#
_symmetry.space_group_name_H-M   'P 1'
#
loop_
_entity.id
_entity.type
_entity.pdbx_description
1 polymer ?
#
loop_
_entity_poly.entity_id
_entity_poly.type
_entity_poly.pdbx_seq_one_letter_code
_entity_poly.pdbx_strand_id
1 'polypeptide(L)'
;MIYLLDTDTCVYWLRGHESVRQQINAIEPGNLAISIISVAELHYGADCSNRPEHNHEVVDDFVNGLTVLALKQPVARQFGEIKAKLRREGKL
;
A
#
# COMPACT_ATOMS: atom_id res chain seq x y z
N MET A 1 2.78 10.86 -13.83
CA MET A 1 1.47 10.39 -13.32
C MET A 1 1.76 9.69 -12.01
N ILE A 2 1.01 9.94 -10.95
CA ILE A 2 1.28 9.34 -9.63
C ILE A 2 0.60 7.96 -9.57
N TYR A 3 1.35 6.95 -9.14
CA TYR A 3 0.89 5.59 -8.91
C TYR A 3 0.76 5.36 -7.40
N LEU A 4 -0.42 4.90 -6.97
CA LEU A 4 -0.68 4.49 -5.60
C LEU A 4 -0.57 2.98 -5.51
N LEU A 5 0.42 2.49 -4.76
CA LEU A 5 0.63 1.05 -4.55
C LEU A 5 -0.43 0.49 -3.59
N ASP A 6 -1.01 -0.65 -3.94
CA ASP A 6 -1.84 -1.44 -3.04
C ASP A 6 -0.98 -2.38 -2.17
N THR A 7 -1.60 -2.95 -1.14
CA THR A 7 -0.91 -3.77 -0.15
C THR A 7 -0.33 -5.04 -0.78
N ASP A 8 -1.07 -5.69 -1.67
CA ASP A 8 -0.60 -6.89 -2.36
C ASP A 8 0.64 -6.60 -3.21
N THR A 9 0.64 -5.53 -4.01
CA THR A 9 1.81 -5.13 -4.81
C THR A 9 3.03 -4.90 -3.92
N CYS A 10 2.86 -4.22 -2.79
CA CYS A 10 3.94 -4.02 -1.81
C CYS A 10 4.45 -5.36 -1.26
N VAL A 11 3.57 -6.28 -0.88
CA VAL A 11 3.95 -7.62 -0.41
C VAL A 11 4.72 -8.40 -1.47
N TYR A 12 4.26 -8.39 -2.73
CA TYR A 12 4.97 -9.04 -3.84
C TYR A 12 6.36 -8.43 -4.06
N TRP A 13 6.48 -7.09 -3.99
CA TRP A 13 7.77 -6.42 -4.09
C TRP A 13 8.74 -6.82 -2.96
N LEU A 14 8.25 -6.82 -1.71
CA LEU A 14 9.02 -7.19 -0.52
C LEU A 14 9.49 -8.65 -0.59
N ARG A 15 8.65 -9.54 -1.10
CA ARG A 15 8.97 -10.97 -1.31
C ARG A 15 9.90 -11.26 -2.48
N GLY A 16 10.34 -10.25 -3.23
CA GLY A 16 11.33 -10.44 -4.29
C GLY A 16 10.77 -10.86 -5.64
N HIS A 17 9.47 -10.66 -5.89
CA HIS A 17 8.90 -10.99 -7.20
C HIS A 17 9.46 -10.05 -8.28
N GLU A 18 10.28 -10.61 -9.18
CA GLU A 18 11.06 -9.84 -10.15
C GLU A 18 10.21 -8.97 -11.07
N SER A 19 9.09 -9.48 -11.58
CA SER A 19 8.20 -8.73 -12.46
C SER A 19 7.65 -7.47 -11.80
N VAL A 20 7.26 -7.58 -10.52
CA VAL A 20 6.73 -6.45 -9.73
C VAL A 20 7.86 -5.47 -9.40
N ARG A 21 9.04 -5.96 -9.02
CA ARG A 21 10.22 -5.11 -8.77
C ARG A 21 10.63 -4.33 -10.01
N GLN A 22 10.66 -4.97 -11.17
CA GLN A 22 11.01 -4.31 -12.44
C GLN A 22 10.01 -3.20 -12.78
N GLN A 23 8.71 -3.45 -12.62
CA GLN A 23 7.69 -2.43 -12.88
C GLN A 23 7.78 -1.25 -11.93
N ILE A 24 7.94 -1.49 -10.62
CA ILE A 24 8.08 -0.41 -9.64
C ILE A 24 9.36 0.38 -9.89
N ASN A 25 10.48 -0.29 -10.14
CA ASN A 25 11.77 0.37 -10.39
C ASN A 25 11.82 1.15 -11.70
N ALA A 26 10.92 0.86 -12.66
CA ALA A 26 10.79 1.62 -13.90
C ALA A 26 10.02 2.95 -13.72
N ILE A 27 9.35 3.14 -12.58
CA ILE A 27 8.62 4.36 -12.26
C ILE A 27 9.56 5.32 -11.53
N GLU A 28 9.53 6.59 -11.92
CA GLU A 28 10.30 7.63 -11.24
C GLU A 28 9.90 7.72 -9.76
N PRO A 29 10.86 7.77 -8.80
CA PRO A 29 10.55 7.72 -7.37
C PRO A 29 9.51 8.75 -6.89
N GLY A 30 9.52 9.97 -7.44
CA GLY A 30 8.54 11.01 -7.11
C GLY A 30 7.10 10.74 -7.60
N ASN A 31 6.91 9.70 -8.41
CA ASN A 31 5.61 9.28 -8.94
C ASN A 31 5.07 8.03 -8.21
N LEU A 32 5.70 7.56 -7.14
CA LEU A 32 5.22 6.44 -6.33
C LEU A 32 4.70 6.90 -4.97
N ALA A 33 3.52 6.42 -4.60
CA ALA A 33 2.89 6.70 -3.34
C ALA A 33 2.28 5.43 -2.72
N ILE A 34 2.07 5.45 -1.40
CA ILE A 34 1.41 4.39 -0.64
C ILE A 34 0.39 5.02 0.32
N SER A 35 -0.75 4.37 0.52
CA SER A 35 -1.73 4.80 1.53
C SER A 35 -1.27 4.43 2.92
N ILE A 36 -1.54 5.29 3.92
CA ILE A 36 -1.31 4.95 5.33
C ILE A 36 -2.05 3.67 5.77
N ILE A 37 -3.14 3.30 5.09
CA ILE A 37 -3.86 2.03 5.35
C ILE A 37 -3.00 0.84 4.93
N SER A 38 -2.40 0.88 3.75
CA SER A 38 -1.51 -0.19 3.29
C SER A 38 -0.25 -0.29 4.14
N VAL A 39 0.30 0.83 4.61
CA VAL A 39 1.42 0.83 5.58
C VAL A 39 1.01 0.11 6.88
N ALA A 40 -0.18 0.38 7.40
CA ALA A 40 -0.69 -0.31 8.60
C ALA A 40 -0.85 -1.83 8.37
N GLU A 41 -1.33 -2.25 7.21
CA GLU A 41 -1.44 -3.68 6.85
C GLU A 41 -0.07 -4.36 6.73
N LEU A 42 0.94 -3.68 6.19
CA LEU A 42 2.30 -4.20 6.09
C LEU A 42 2.92 -4.42 7.48
N HIS A 43 2.76 -3.48 8.41
CA HIS A 43 3.22 -3.65 9.79
C HIS A 43 2.47 -4.76 10.53
N TYR A 44 1.15 -4.86 10.34
CA TYR A 44 0.39 -5.99 10.86
C TYR A 44 0.93 -7.34 10.32
N GLY A 45 1.28 -7.39 9.03
CA GLY A 45 1.94 -8.53 8.42
C GLY A 45 3.31 -8.84 9.03
N ALA A 46 4.09 -7.81 9.39
CA ALA A 46 5.37 -7.96 10.08
C ALA A 46 5.19 -8.55 11.50
N ASP A 47 4.26 -8.01 12.30
CA ASP A 47 3.92 -8.52 13.64
C ASP A 47 3.48 -9.99 13.62
N CYS A 48 2.76 -10.41 12.58
CA CYS A 48 2.29 -11.78 12.43
C CYS A 48 3.35 -12.77 11.87
N SER A 49 4.56 -12.30 11.60
CA SER A 49 5.62 -13.10 10.99
C SER A 49 6.48 -13.86 12.01
N ASN A 50 7.33 -14.77 11.52
CA ASN A 50 8.31 -15.48 12.37
C ASN A 50 9.50 -14.60 12.81
N ARG A 51 9.64 -13.38 12.26
CA ARG A 51 10.73 -12.44 12.55
C ARG A 51 10.21 -11.00 12.57
N PRO A 52 9.41 -10.61 13.57
CA PRO A 52 8.73 -9.32 13.58
C PRO A 52 9.68 -8.13 13.45
N GLU A 53 10.71 -8.03 14.30
CA GLU A 53 11.62 -6.87 14.32
C GLU A 53 12.30 -6.66 12.96
N HIS A 54 12.83 -7.74 12.39
CA HIS A 54 13.45 -7.71 11.06
C HIS A 54 12.46 -7.28 9.96
N ASN A 55 11.23 -7.76 10.01
CA ASN A 55 10.24 -7.42 9.00
C ASN A 55 9.70 -5.99 9.17
N HIS A 56 9.69 -5.43 10.38
CA HIS A 56 9.46 -4.01 10.58
C HIS A 56 10.53 -3.17 9.91
N GLU A 57 11.82 -3.49 10.11
CA GLU A 57 12.92 -2.79 9.44
C GLU A 57 12.79 -2.83 7.92
N VAL A 58 12.47 -4.00 7.36
CA VAL A 58 12.26 -4.18 5.92
C VAL A 58 11.07 -3.35 5.40
N VAL A 59 9.98 -3.27 6.16
CA VAL A 59 8.82 -2.43 5.81
C VAL A 59 9.19 -0.95 5.88
N ASP A 60 9.88 -0.51 6.94
CA ASP A 60 10.30 0.88 7.13
C ASP A 60 11.23 1.33 5.99
N ASP A 61 12.21 0.52 5.62
CA ASP A 61 13.12 0.80 4.51
C ASP A 61 12.39 0.93 3.17
N PHE A 62 11.41 0.06 2.93
CA PHE A 62 10.58 0.13 1.72
C PHE A 62 9.70 1.39 1.70
N VAL A 63 9.04 1.71 2.81
CA VAL A 63 8.14 2.86 2.94
C VAL A 63 8.90 4.19 2.85
N ASN A 64 10.14 4.26 3.35
CA ASN A 64 11.00 5.44 3.26
C ASN A 64 11.26 5.90 1.82
N GLY A 65 11.19 5.00 0.84
CA GLY A 65 11.33 5.32 -0.58
C GLY A 65 10.07 5.88 -1.25
N LEU A 66 8.95 6.00 -0.53
CA LEU A 66 7.63 6.28 -1.08
C LEU A 66 6.99 7.53 -0.46
N THR A 67 6.10 8.17 -1.22
CA THR A 67 5.24 9.21 -0.66
C THR A 67 4.08 8.57 0.12
N VAL A 68 4.08 8.71 1.44
CA VAL A 68 2.97 8.20 2.28
C VAL A 68 1.80 9.19 2.29
N LEU A 69 0.64 8.75 1.81
CA LEU A 69 -0.60 9.53 1.78
C LEU A 69 -1.47 9.25 3.00
N ALA A 70 -1.67 10.27 3.83
CA ALA A 70 -2.58 10.21 4.96
C ALA A 70 -4.06 10.24 4.53
N LEU A 71 -4.93 9.60 5.32
CA LEU A 71 -6.38 9.74 5.18
C LEU A 71 -6.83 11.14 5.62
N LYS A 72 -7.53 11.84 4.71
CA LYS A 72 -8.10 13.16 4.96
C LYS A 72 -9.63 13.10 4.83
N GLN A 73 -10.33 14.07 5.43
CA GLN A 73 -11.80 14.15 5.39
C GLN A 73 -12.44 13.96 3.99
N PRO A 74 -11.89 14.52 2.89
CA PRO A 74 -12.46 14.28 1.56
C PRO A 74 -12.47 12.80 1.14
N VAL A 75 -11.47 12.02 1.56
CA VAL A 75 -11.37 10.58 1.26
C VAL A 75 -12.50 9.82 1.96
N ALA A 76 -12.84 10.18 3.20
CA ALA A 76 -13.91 9.55 3.94
C ALA A 76 -15.28 9.71 3.25
N ARG A 77 -15.54 10.90 2.69
CA ARG A 77 -16.74 11.15 1.89
C ARG A 77 -16.78 10.29 0.63
N GLN A 78 -15.70 10.27 -0.15
CA GLN A 78 -15.61 9.46 -1.37
C GLN A 78 -15.76 7.97 -1.09
N PHE A 79 -15.14 7.48 -0.02
CA PHE A 79 -15.32 6.09 0.43
C PHE A 79 -16.78 5.76 0.70
N GLY A 80 -17.50 6.61 1.44
CA GLY A 80 -18.92 6.43 1.73
C GLY A 80 -19.78 6.37 0.47
N GLU A 81 -19.54 7.30 -0.47
CA GLU A 81 -20.26 7.37 -1.75
C GLU A 81 -20.03 6.11 -2.60
N ILE A 82 -18.77 5.65 -2.72
CA ILE A 82 -18.41 4.44 -3.48
C ILE A 82 -19.00 3.20 -2.82
N LYS A 83 -18.85 3.05 -1.50
CA LYS A 83 -19.35 1.88 -0.76
C LYS A 83 -20.87 1.77 -0.83
N ALA A 84 -21.59 2.88 -0.71
CA ALA A 84 -23.05 2.91 -0.86
C ALA A 84 -23.49 2.57 -2.30
N LYS A 85 -22.73 3.00 -3.31
CA LYS A 85 -22.97 2.61 -4.70
C LYS A 85 -22.78 1.10 -4.89
N LEU A 86 -21.66 0.53 -4.46
CA LEU A 86 -21.39 -0.90 -4.58
C LEU A 86 -22.45 -1.76 -3.88
N ARG A 87 -22.92 -1.33 -2.71
CA ARG A 87 -24.00 -2.03 -1.99
C ARG A 87 -25.33 -2.02 -2.75
N ARG A 88 -25.71 -0.89 -3.36
CA ARG A 88 -26.93 -0.80 -4.18
C ARG A 88 -26.85 -1.66 -5.44
N GLU A 89 -25.65 -1.87 -5.96
CA GLU A 89 -25.39 -2.74 -7.12
C GLU A 89 -25.25 -4.22 -6.75
N GLY A 90 -25.28 -4.59 -5.46
CA GLY A 90 -25.09 -5.98 -5.01
C GLY A 90 -23.65 -6.50 -5.16
N LYS A 91 -22.66 -5.60 -5.15
CA LYS A 91 -21.23 -5.92 -5.32
C LYS A 91 -20.40 -5.75 -4.04
N LEU A 92 -21.07 -5.68 -2.90
CA LEU A 92 -20.48 -5.57 -1.56
C LEU A 92 -20.96 -6.76 -0.74
#